data_AF-A0A8C6ZX73-F1
#
_entry.id   AF-A0A8C6ZX73-F1
#
_cell.length_a   1.000
_cell.length_b   1.000
_cell.length_c   1.000
_cell.angle_alpha   90.00
_cell.angle_beta   90.00
_cell.angle_gamma   90.00
#
_symmetry.space_group_name_H-M   'P 1'
#
loop_
_entity.id
_entity.type
_entity.pdbx_description
1 polymer ?
#
loop_
_entity_poly.entity_id
_entity_poly.type
_entity_poly.pdbx_seq_one_letter_code
_entity_poly.pdbx_strand_id
1 'polypeptide(L)'
;MLSFLARAAVAAAARPLRSPVCSPLWSGAAAATAARALLASPPLPAVLPLAGLKTKTSLKKRCKDCFIVRRRGRLYVCCKTNPRHKQRKL
;
A
#
# COMPACT_ATOMS: atom_id res chain seq x y z
N MET A 1 15.72 53.33 13.46
CA MET A 1 16.86 53.49 12.53
C MET A 1 17.61 52.17 12.49
N LEU A 2 17.70 51.58 11.29
CA LEU A 2 18.65 50.52 10.89
C LEU A 2 18.42 49.16 11.60
N SER A 3 18.32 48.02 10.95
CA SER A 3 18.75 47.65 9.61
C SER A 3 18.12 46.32 9.22
N PHE A 4 17.50 46.33 8.05
CA PHE A 4 17.15 45.18 7.22
C PHE A 4 18.42 44.39 6.83
N LEU A 5 18.42 43.08 7.03
CA LEU A 5 19.27 42.10 6.32
C LEU A 5 18.41 40.82 6.20
N ALA A 6 17.68 40.54 5.11
CA ALA A 6 18.03 40.27 3.72
C ALA A 6 18.76 38.92 3.48
N ARG A 7 18.19 38.17 2.51
CA ARG A 7 18.70 37.00 1.74
C ARG A 7 18.40 35.62 2.37
N ALA A 8 17.97 34.60 1.63
CA ALA A 8 17.94 34.39 0.18
C ALA A 8 16.75 33.52 -0.24
N ALA A 9 16.11 33.91 -1.34
CA ALA A 9 15.23 33.08 -2.13
C ALA A 9 16.08 32.21 -3.07
N VAL A 10 15.80 30.91 -3.14
CA VAL A 10 16.34 30.02 -4.19
C VAL A 10 15.24 29.83 -5.21
N ALA A 11 15.50 30.35 -6.42
CA ALA A 11 14.63 30.26 -7.57
C ALA A 11 14.93 29.00 -8.40
N ALA A 12 13.83 28.46 -8.96
CA ALA A 12 13.68 27.91 -10.30
C ALA A 12 14.58 26.76 -10.79
N ALA A 13 13.94 25.64 -11.12
CA ALA A 13 14.12 24.99 -12.43
C ALA A 13 12.93 24.09 -12.75
N ALA A 14 11.97 24.65 -13.48
CA ALA A 14 10.94 23.90 -14.18
C ALA A 14 11.61 22.94 -15.19
N ARG A 15 11.27 21.65 -15.14
CA ARG A 15 11.72 20.68 -16.15
C ARG A 15 10.69 20.67 -17.30
N PRO A 16 11.12 20.83 -18.55
CA PRO A 16 10.23 21.04 -19.69
C PRO A 16 9.40 19.79 -20.01
N LEU A 17 8.12 20.02 -20.34
CA LEU A 17 7.32 19.13 -21.17
C LEU A 17 7.83 19.19 -22.62
N ARG A 18 8.08 18.02 -23.22
CA ARG A 18 8.11 17.67 -24.67
C ARG A 18 8.70 16.24 -24.74
N SER A 19 8.21 15.27 -25.48
CA SER A 19 7.28 15.22 -26.62
C SER A 19 6.82 13.77 -26.83
N PRO A 20 5.71 13.55 -27.57
CA PRO A 20 5.21 12.23 -27.92
C PRO A 20 6.02 11.67 -29.09
N VAL A 21 6.38 10.38 -29.04
CA VAL A 21 6.72 9.64 -30.25
C VAL A 21 5.92 8.36 -30.25
N CYS A 22 4.89 8.38 -31.08
CA CYS A 22 4.15 7.20 -31.52
C CYS A 22 5.10 6.18 -32.13
N SER A 23 4.99 4.94 -31.69
CA SER A 23 5.20 3.77 -32.54
C SER A 23 4.44 2.59 -31.93
N PRO A 24 3.19 2.33 -32.34
CA PRO A 24 2.58 1.03 -32.12
C PRO A 24 3.15 0.12 -33.21
N LEU A 25 4.27 -0.55 -32.95
CA LEU A 25 4.69 -1.66 -33.80
C LEU A 25 4.04 -2.95 -33.27
N TRP A 26 2.71 -3.01 -33.36
CA TRP A 26 2.02 -4.29 -33.29
C TRP A 26 2.05 -4.88 -34.69
N SER A 27 3.13 -5.60 -34.98
CA SER A 27 3.29 -6.39 -36.20
C SER A 27 3.95 -7.70 -35.82
N GLY A 28 3.20 -8.79 -35.97
CA GLY A 28 3.57 -10.15 -35.55
C GLY A 28 2.35 -10.84 -34.93
N ALA A 29 1.33 -11.12 -35.75
CA ALA A 29 1.17 -12.39 -36.44
C ALA A 29 0.80 -13.52 -35.47
N ALA A 30 -0.49 -13.88 -35.49
CA ALA A 30 -0.99 -15.13 -34.97
C ALA A 30 -0.33 -16.30 -35.70
N ALA A 31 0.30 -17.20 -34.94
CA ALA A 31 0.50 -18.58 -35.35
C ALA A 31 0.39 -19.45 -34.11
N ALA A 32 -0.76 -20.11 -34.00
CA ALA A 32 -1.01 -21.15 -33.03
C ALA A 32 0.04 -22.26 -33.18
N THR A 33 0.80 -22.52 -32.12
CA THR A 33 1.35 -23.85 -31.87
C THR A 33 0.77 -24.35 -30.55
N ALA A 34 -0.38 -24.98 -30.71
CA ALA A 34 -1.00 -25.82 -29.71
C ALA A 34 -0.08 -27.00 -29.39
N ALA A 35 0.84 -26.82 -28.45
CA ALA A 35 1.54 -27.91 -27.76
C ALA A 35 2.31 -27.33 -26.57
N ARG A 36 1.69 -27.34 -25.38
CA ARG A 36 2.33 -27.49 -24.04
C ARG A 36 1.45 -27.03 -22.86
N ALA A 37 0.13 -27.00 -23.01
CA ALA A 37 -0.78 -26.65 -21.91
C ALA A 37 -1.05 -27.80 -20.92
N LEU A 38 -0.05 -28.62 -20.56
CA LEU A 38 -0.16 -29.64 -19.50
C LEU A 38 0.83 -29.42 -18.33
N LEU A 39 1.62 -28.34 -18.37
CA LEU A 39 2.54 -27.98 -17.27
C LEU A 39 2.32 -26.55 -16.76
N ALA A 40 1.20 -25.90 -17.10
CA ALA A 40 0.83 -24.66 -16.46
C ALA A 40 0.29 -24.98 -15.05
N SER A 41 1.21 -25.18 -14.11
CA SER A 41 0.91 -25.11 -12.68
C SER A 41 0.09 -23.83 -12.45
N PRO A 42 -1.11 -23.89 -11.85
CA PRO A 42 -1.82 -22.67 -11.51
C PRO A 42 -0.88 -21.82 -10.66
N PRO A 43 -0.72 -20.51 -10.93
CA PRO A 43 0.05 -19.67 -10.03
C PRO A 43 -0.69 -19.69 -8.69
N LEU A 44 -0.17 -20.47 -7.74
CA LEU A 44 -0.64 -20.43 -6.36
C LEU A 44 -0.59 -18.95 -5.95
N PRO A 45 -1.69 -18.34 -5.47
CA PRO A 45 -1.62 -16.99 -4.95
C PRO A 45 -0.59 -17.02 -3.83
N ALA A 46 0.55 -16.35 -4.05
CA ALA A 46 1.80 -16.56 -3.33
C ALA A 46 1.77 -16.19 -1.84
N VAL A 47 0.62 -15.86 -1.26
CA VAL A 47 0.47 -15.59 0.17
C VAL A 47 -1.01 -15.68 0.54
N LEU A 48 -1.42 -16.81 1.10
CA LEU A 48 -2.60 -16.79 1.95
C LEU A 48 -2.22 -15.97 3.20
N PRO A 49 -2.96 -14.90 3.57
CA PRO A 49 -2.66 -14.17 4.78
C PRO A 49 -2.87 -15.10 5.99
N LEU A 50 -1.76 -15.58 6.54
CA LEU A 50 -1.70 -16.35 7.76
C LEU A 50 -2.50 -15.61 8.83
N ALA A 51 -3.49 -16.28 9.43
CA ALA A 51 -4.54 -15.69 10.25
C ALA A 51 -4.00 -14.68 11.28
N GLY A 52 -4.13 -13.38 10.95
CA GLY A 52 -3.67 -12.26 11.78
C GLY A 52 -4.78 -11.61 12.61
N LEU A 53 -4.42 -10.51 13.30
CA LEU A 53 -5.36 -9.64 14.01
C LEU A 53 -6.39 -9.02 13.04
N LYS A 54 -7.65 -8.89 13.48
CA LYS A 54 -8.72 -8.27 12.67
C LYS A 54 -8.40 -6.80 12.40
N THR A 55 -8.15 -6.45 11.14
CA THR A 55 -7.83 -5.06 10.77
C THR A 55 -9.12 -4.33 10.39
N LYS A 56 -9.37 -3.14 10.98
CA LYS A 56 -10.56 -2.32 10.76
C LYS A 56 -10.22 -0.84 10.61
N THR A 57 -10.99 -0.09 9.85
CA THR A 57 -10.81 1.36 9.67
C THR A 57 -11.10 2.16 10.96
N SER A 58 -12.15 1.76 11.68
CA SER A 58 -12.55 2.34 12.97
C SER A 58 -12.47 1.30 14.08
N LEU A 59 -11.93 1.72 15.23
CA LEU A 59 -11.78 0.87 16.42
C LEU A 59 -12.85 1.22 17.45
N LYS A 60 -13.52 0.19 17.96
CA LYS A 60 -14.50 0.30 19.04
C LYS A 60 -14.22 -0.77 20.10
N LYS A 61 -14.38 -0.41 21.37
CA LYS A 61 -14.34 -1.36 22.50
C LYS A 61 -15.63 -2.19 22.48
N ARG A 62 -15.50 -3.51 22.70
CA ARG A 62 -16.64 -4.45 22.75
C ARG A 62 -16.99 -4.88 24.17
N CYS A 63 -15.99 -4.93 25.05
CA CYS A 63 -16.12 -5.29 26.46
C CYS A 63 -15.44 -4.25 27.33
N LYS A 64 -15.69 -4.34 28.64
CA LYS A 64 -15.07 -3.51 29.69
C LYS A 64 -13.55 -3.65 29.70
N ASP A 65 -13.06 -4.86 29.48
CA ASP A 65 -11.61 -5.17 29.47
C ASP A 65 -10.91 -4.83 28.14
N CYS A 66 -11.64 -4.29 27.15
CA CYS A 66 -11.02 -3.84 25.91
C CYS A 66 -10.37 -2.47 26.15
N PHE A 67 -9.08 -2.37 25.86
CA PHE A 67 -8.35 -1.12 25.94
C PHE A 67 -7.63 -0.82 24.63
N ILE A 68 -7.46 0.48 24.35
CA ILE A 68 -6.85 0.97 23.12
C ILE A 68 -5.39 1.30 23.43
N VAL A 69 -4.48 0.80 22.60
CA VAL A 69 -3.03 1.05 22.74
C VAL A 69 -2.45 1.51 21.41
N ARG A 70 -1.48 2.42 21.47
CA ARG A 70 -0.64 2.77 20.31
C ARG A 70 0.65 1.95 20.36
N ARG A 71 0.92 1.18 19.30
CA ARG A 71 2.14 0.37 19.14
C ARG A 71 2.66 0.58 17.73
N ARG A 72 3.95 0.84 17.56
CA ARG A 72 4.58 1.01 16.23
C ARG A 72 3.81 2.00 15.32
N GLY A 73 3.36 3.13 15.88
CA GLY A 73 2.62 4.16 15.15
C GLY A 73 1.16 3.83 14.79
N ARG A 74 0.63 2.64 15.12
CA ARG A 74 -0.76 2.25 14.84
C ARG A 74 -1.56 2.04 16.12
N LEU A 75 -2.87 2.25 16.03
CA LEU A 75 -3.81 1.97 17.11
C LEU A 75 -4.25 0.50 17.07
N TYR A 76 -4.37 -0.10 18.25
CA TYR A 76 -4.85 -1.46 18.44
C TYR A 76 -5.89 -1.50 19.55
N VAL A 77 -6.87 -2.38 19.41
CA VAL A 77 -7.71 -2.82 20.54
C VAL A 77 -7.11 -4.11 21.05
N CYS A 78 -6.76 -4.13 22.34
CA CYS A 78 -6.28 -5.33 23.03
C CYS A 78 -7.30 -5.72 24.09
N CYS A 79 -7.48 -7.01 24.31
CA CYS A 79 -8.31 -7.57 25.37
C CYS A 79 -7.60 -8.83 25.88
N LYS A 80 -7.49 -8.95 27.21
CA LYS A 80 -6.83 -10.10 27.87
C LYS A 80 -7.82 -11.26 28.01
N THR A 81 -9.03 -10.95 28.45
CA THR A 81 -10.14 -11.90 28.65
C THR A 81 -10.59 -12.56 27.35
N ASN A 82 -10.78 -11.77 26.29
CA ASN A 82 -11.36 -12.22 25.02
C ASN A 82 -10.44 -11.91 23.82
N PRO A 83 -9.64 -12.88 23.33
CA PRO A 83 -8.70 -12.64 22.21
C PRO A 83 -9.42 -12.32 20.89
N ARG A 84 -10.69 -12.72 20.75
CA ARG A 84 -11.54 -12.41 19.58
C ARG A 84 -11.78 -10.91 19.37
N HIS A 85 -11.54 -10.08 20.39
CA HIS A 85 -11.69 -8.62 20.32
C HIS A 85 -10.44 -7.89 19.85
N LYS A 86 -9.30 -8.58 19.71
CA LYS A 86 -8.06 -7.95 19.29
C LYS A 86 -8.17 -7.44 17.84
N GLN A 87 -7.93 -6.15 17.65
CA GLN A 87 -8.09 -5.46 16.37
C GLN A 87 -6.93 -4.50 16.10
N ARG A 88 -6.60 -4.28 14.83
CA ARG A 88 -5.62 -3.30 14.34
C ARG A 88 -6.34 -2.22 13.54
N LYS A 89 -5.99 -0.95 13.72
CA LYS A 89 -6.45 0.12 12.81
C LYS A 89 -5.76 -0.06 11.46
N LEU A 90 -6.55 -0.12 10.38
CA LEU A 90 -6.01 -0.10 9.02
C LEU A 90 -5.20 1.18 8.81
#